data_AF-A0A8E0ISV5-F1
#
_entry.id   AF-A0A8E0ISV5-F1
#
_cell.length_a   1.000
_cell.length_b   1.000
_cell.length_c   1.000
_cell.angle_alpha   90.00
_cell.angle_beta   90.00
_cell.angle_gamma   90.00
#
_symmetry.space_group_name_H-M   'P 1'
#
loop_
_entity.id
_entity.type
_entity.pdbx_description
1 polymer ?
#
loop_
_entity_poly.entity_id
_entity_poly.type
_entity_poly.pdbx_seq_one_letter_code
_entity_poly.pdbx_strand_id
1 'polypeptide(L)'
;MAKMVSLPDNEKRHFDIGEQALQKGNYASAAAHFEKAYEADQSYAIAQPLAASLNGLKQFHESLNVMLPHYQAFMQTDADVQLMLDAWLGTLNFVMARGMLRHFDAVRRATFDRQIDAA
;
A
#
# COMPACT_ATOMS: atom_id res chain seq x y z
N MET A 1 18.40 -0.06 26.64
CA MET A 1 17.65 0.01 25.37
C MET A 1 17.68 1.46 24.91
N ALA A 2 18.33 1.74 23.78
CA ALA A 2 18.39 3.10 23.25
C ALA A 2 17.00 3.49 22.75
N LYS A 3 16.37 4.47 23.41
CA LYS A 3 15.13 5.07 22.95
C LYS A 3 15.47 5.82 21.67
N MET A 4 15.06 5.28 20.52
CA MET A 4 15.22 5.94 19.23
C MET A 4 14.49 7.28 19.32
N VAL A 5 15.24 8.37 19.40
CA VAL A 5 14.67 9.72 19.39
C VAL A 5 14.34 10.01 17.93
N SER A 6 13.11 9.67 17.54
CA SER A 6 12.50 10.18 16.31
C SER A 6 12.49 11.70 16.41
N LEU A 7 13.34 12.37 15.61
CA LEU A 7 13.26 13.82 15.44
C LEU A 7 12.14 14.08 14.43
N PRO A 8 11.03 14.74 14.82
CA PRO A 8 9.82 14.84 14.00
C PRO A 8 10.02 15.46 12.59
N ASP A 9 11.12 16.18 12.40
CA ASP A 9 11.47 16.81 11.13
C ASP A 9 12.05 15.81 10.12
N ASN A 10 12.57 14.66 10.57
CA ASN A 10 13.23 13.69 9.70
C ASN A 10 12.22 12.76 9.01
N GLU A 11 11.18 12.29 9.70
CA GLU A 11 10.15 11.46 9.05
C GLU A 11 9.37 12.26 8.02
N LYS A 12 9.02 13.52 8.34
CA LYS A 12 8.32 14.40 7.41
C LYS A 12 9.16 14.67 6.17
N ARG A 13 10.47 14.91 6.34
CA ARG A 13 11.38 15.08 5.21
C ARG A 13 11.46 13.83 4.33
N HIS A 14 11.51 12.65 4.94
CA HIS A 14 11.50 11.40 4.20
C HIS A 14 10.17 11.22 3.43
N PHE A 15 9.04 11.52 4.05
CA PHE A 15 7.74 11.50 3.39
C PHE A 15 7.71 12.43 2.16
N ASP A 16 8.09 13.70 2.32
CA ASP A 16 8.05 14.71 1.24
C ASP A 16 8.95 14.33 0.05
N ILE A 17 10.13 13.73 0.31
CA ILE A 17 11.01 13.24 -0.77
C ILE A 17 10.42 12.01 -1.43
N GLY A 18 9.81 11.10 -0.64
CA GLY A 18 9.10 9.93 -1.14
C GLY A 18 7.97 10.32 -2.10
N GLU A 19 7.16 11.31 -1.75
CA GLU A 19 6.07 11.81 -2.59
C GLU A 19 6.59 12.36 -3.92
N GLN A 20 7.64 13.19 -3.88
CA GLN A 20 8.26 13.73 -5.09
C GLN A 20 8.84 12.63 -5.98
N ALA A 21 9.42 11.59 -5.39
CA ALA A 21 9.93 10.44 -6.14
C ALA A 21 8.81 9.62 -6.76
N LEU A 22 7.72 9.38 -6.02
CA LEU A 22 6.54 8.65 -6.49
C LEU A 22 5.85 9.38 -7.65
N GLN A 23 5.68 10.69 -7.56
CA GLN A 23 5.14 11.53 -8.65
C GLN A 23 5.97 11.44 -9.94
N LYS A 24 7.28 11.19 -9.82
CA LYS A 24 8.20 10.98 -10.96
C LYS A 24 8.24 9.53 -11.44
N GLY A 25 7.45 8.63 -10.84
CA GLY A 25 7.47 7.19 -11.13
C GLY A 25 8.74 6.48 -10.63
N ASN A 26 9.55 7.12 -9.79
CA ASN A 26 10.74 6.50 -9.21
C ASN A 26 10.37 5.70 -7.96
N TYR A 27 9.73 4.55 -8.20
CA TYR A 27 9.19 3.70 -7.14
C TYR A 27 10.26 3.21 -6.15
N ALA A 28 11.49 2.95 -6.63
CA ALA A 28 12.60 2.51 -5.77
C ALA A 28 13.00 3.59 -4.75
N SER A 29 13.17 4.84 -5.23
CA SER A 29 13.49 5.96 -4.34
C SER A 29 12.31 6.31 -3.44
N ALA A 30 11.08 6.19 -3.94
CA ALA A 30 9.88 6.45 -3.16
C ALA A 30 9.76 5.45 -1.99
N ALA A 31 9.84 4.15 -2.28
CA ALA A 31 9.78 3.10 -1.26
C ALA A 31 10.84 3.29 -0.17
N ALA A 32 12.10 3.49 -0.54
CA ALA A 32 13.19 3.67 0.43
C ALA A 32 12.97 4.85 1.39
N HIS A 33 12.38 5.95 0.91
CA HIS A 33 12.07 7.10 1.75
C HIS A 33 10.79 6.90 2.58
N PHE A 34 9.75 6.31 2.00
CA PHE A 34 8.55 6.01 2.76
C PHE A 34 8.77 4.93 3.83
N GLU A 35 9.65 3.95 3.61
CA GLU A 35 10.05 2.98 4.65
C GLU A 35 10.67 3.69 5.86
N LYS A 36 11.53 4.68 5.63
CA LYS A 36 12.13 5.49 6.71
C LYS A 36 11.10 6.32 7.46
N ALA A 37 10.11 6.89 6.76
CA ALA A 37 9.00 7.57 7.41
C ALA A 37 8.13 6.57 8.21
N TYR A 38 7.88 5.38 7.65
CA TYR A 38 7.03 4.34 8.25
C TYR A 38 7.68 3.69 9.48
N GLU A 39 9.01 3.61 9.53
CA GLU A 39 9.76 3.19 10.73
C GLU A 39 9.49 4.11 11.93
N ALA A 40 9.24 5.41 11.68
CA ALA A 40 8.99 6.41 12.72
C ALA A 40 7.49 6.52 13.08
N ASP A 41 6.62 6.54 12.07
CA ASP A 41 5.17 6.56 12.22
C ASP A 41 4.52 5.56 11.27
N GLN A 42 3.92 4.52 11.83
CA GLN A 42 3.26 3.46 11.07
C GLN A 42 1.83 3.84 10.68
N SER A 43 1.56 5.09 10.32
CA SER A 43 0.21 5.57 9.99
C SER A 43 -0.21 5.19 8.57
N TYR A 44 -1.52 5.09 8.34
CA TYR A 44 -2.09 4.83 7.00
C TYR A 44 -1.65 5.86 5.96
N ALA A 45 -1.48 7.13 6.37
CA ALA A 45 -1.04 8.21 5.49
C ALA A 45 0.34 7.93 4.85
N ILE A 46 1.22 7.21 5.56
CA ILE A 46 2.53 6.80 5.06
C ILE A 46 2.45 5.42 4.39
N ALA A 47 1.64 4.51 4.95
CA ALA A 47 1.45 3.16 4.43
C ALA A 47 0.91 3.15 2.99
N GLN A 48 -0.03 4.04 2.67
CA GLN A 48 -0.68 4.10 1.36
C GLN A 48 0.32 4.37 0.21
N PRO A 49 1.12 5.46 0.25
CA PRO A 49 2.08 5.71 -0.83
C PRO A 49 3.28 4.75 -0.79
N LEU A 50 3.61 4.18 0.38
CA LEU A 50 4.59 3.09 0.47
C LEU A 50 4.10 1.85 -0.29
N ALA A 51 2.87 1.39 -0.03
CA ALA A 51 2.27 0.25 -0.72
C ALA A 51 2.16 0.49 -2.25
N ALA A 52 1.80 1.70 -2.67
CA ALA A 52 1.81 2.08 -4.08
C ALA A 52 3.20 1.95 -4.72
N SER A 53 4.24 2.40 -4.00
CA SER A 53 5.63 2.29 -4.44
C SER A 53 6.08 0.83 -4.54
N LEU A 54 5.75 0.01 -3.52
CA LEU A 54 6.09 -1.42 -3.48
C LEU A 54 5.37 -2.21 -4.59
N ASN A 55 4.09 -1.94 -4.86
CA ASN A 55 3.38 -2.50 -6.01
C ASN A 55 4.03 -2.12 -7.34
N GLY A 56 4.44 -0.85 -7.49
CA GLY A 56 5.18 -0.38 -8.67
C GLY A 56 6.50 -1.12 -8.89
N LEU A 57 7.15 -1.56 -7.81
CA LEU A 57 8.35 -2.42 -7.84
C LEU A 57 8.05 -3.92 -7.98
N LYS A 58 6.77 -4.32 -8.02
CA LYS A 58 6.32 -5.71 -7.97
C LYS A 58 6.72 -6.45 -6.68
N GLN A 59 7.00 -5.70 -5.61
CA GLN A 59 7.27 -6.21 -4.26
C GLN A 59 5.94 -6.41 -3.52
N PHE A 60 5.12 -7.31 -4.05
CA PHE A 60 3.73 -7.45 -3.64
C PHE A 60 3.57 -8.02 -2.23
N HIS A 61 4.49 -8.90 -1.78
CA HIS A 61 4.45 -9.43 -0.42
C HIS A 61 4.73 -8.34 0.62
N GLU A 62 5.74 -7.51 0.36
CA GLU A 62 6.12 -6.36 1.19
C GLU A 62 5.01 -5.33 1.23
N SER A 63 4.40 -5.05 0.07
CA SER A 63 3.21 -4.20 -0.03
C SER A 63 2.10 -4.70 0.89
N LEU A 64 1.72 -5.99 0.80
CA LEU A 64 0.70 -6.58 1.68
C LEU A 64 1.07 -6.49 3.17
N ASN A 65 2.34 -6.67 3.54
CA ASN A 65 2.79 -6.52 4.92
C ASN A 65 2.55 -5.11 5.47
N VAL A 66 2.66 -4.08 4.63
CA VAL A 66 2.39 -2.69 5.00
C VAL A 66 0.89 -2.40 4.99
N MET A 67 0.13 -3.01 4.07
CA MET A 67 -1.31 -2.72 3.92
C MET A 67 -2.19 -3.42 4.96
N LEU A 68 -1.88 -4.66 5.33
CA LEU A 68 -2.70 -5.49 6.22
C LEU A 68 -2.96 -4.87 7.61
N PRO A 69 -1.97 -4.22 8.28
CA PRO A 69 -2.22 -3.49 9.52
C PRO A 69 -3.27 -2.36 9.38
N HIS A 70 -3.42 -1.82 8.17
CA HIS A 70 -4.34 -0.72 7.84
C HIS A 70 -5.53 -1.17 6.99
N TYR A 71 -5.86 -2.47 7.02
CA TYR A 71 -6.84 -3.07 6.12
C TYR A 71 -8.16 -2.30 6.02
N GLN A 72 -8.71 -1.84 7.15
CA GLN A 72 -9.99 -1.11 7.17
C GLN A 72 -9.91 0.23 6.42
N ALA A 73 -8.76 0.90 6.43
CA ALA A 73 -8.55 2.14 5.69
C ALA A 73 -8.43 1.86 4.19
N PHE A 74 -7.70 0.80 3.81
CA PHE A 74 -7.58 0.40 2.41
C PHE A 74 -8.89 -0.07 1.77
N MET A 75 -9.88 -0.49 2.56
CA MET A 75 -11.19 -0.91 2.04
C MET A 75 -12.19 0.26 1.85
N GLN A 76 -11.79 1.50 2.13
CA GLN A 76 -12.69 2.66 2.04
C GLN A 76 -12.92 3.12 0.60
N THR A 77 -11.85 3.42 -0.14
CA THR A 77 -11.93 3.96 -1.50
C THR A 77 -11.66 2.89 -2.55
N ASP A 78 -12.23 3.06 -3.75
CA ASP A 78 -11.98 2.12 -4.85
C ASP A 78 -10.51 2.12 -5.30
N ALA A 79 -9.81 3.25 -5.20
CA ALA A 79 -8.39 3.34 -5.51
C ALA A 79 -7.55 2.52 -4.53
N ASP A 80 -7.87 2.57 -3.24
CA ASP A 80 -7.16 1.80 -2.22
C ASP A 80 -7.48 0.30 -2.29
N VAL A 81 -8.74 -0.03 -2.58
CA VAL A 81 -9.18 -1.40 -2.84
C VAL A 81 -8.44 -1.96 -4.05
N GLN A 82 -8.34 -1.19 -5.13
CA GLN A 82 -7.57 -1.57 -6.32
C GLN A 82 -6.11 -1.85 -5.97
N LEU A 83 -5.49 -0.97 -5.18
CA LEU A 83 -4.10 -1.14 -4.78
C LEU A 83 -3.88 -2.44 -3.99
N MET A 84 -4.82 -2.79 -3.10
CA MET A 84 -4.73 -4.04 -2.34
C MET A 84 -5.02 -5.25 -3.22
N LEU A 85 -5.94 -5.11 -4.17
CA LEU A 85 -6.24 -6.14 -5.15
C LEU A 85 -5.01 -6.45 -6.01
N ASP A 86 -4.33 -5.42 -6.53
CA ASP A 86 -3.09 -5.56 -7.31
C ASP A 86 -2.02 -6.33 -6.53
N ALA A 87 -1.89 -6.07 -5.23
CA ALA A 87 -0.93 -6.76 -4.39
C ALA A 87 -1.30 -8.25 -4.18
N TRP A 88 -2.58 -8.56 -3.95
CA TRP A 88 -3.02 -9.96 -3.85
C TRP A 88 -2.90 -10.72 -5.18
N LEU A 89 -3.25 -10.10 -6.30
CA LEU A 89 -3.07 -10.70 -7.63
C LEU A 89 -1.60 -10.88 -7.97
N GLY A 90 -0.75 -9.92 -7.62
CA GLY A 90 0.70 -10.00 -7.80
C GLY A 90 1.36 -11.11 -6.97
N THR A 91 0.75 -11.52 -5.86
CA THR A 91 1.14 -12.72 -5.08
C THR A 91 0.43 -13.99 -5.50
N LEU A 92 -0.38 -13.95 -6.57
CA LEU A 92 -1.21 -15.06 -7.07
C LEU A 92 -2.20 -15.60 -6.02
N ASN A 93 -2.58 -14.76 -5.05
CA ASN A 93 -3.48 -15.16 -3.98
C ASN A 93 -4.93 -14.79 -4.29
N PHE A 94 -5.50 -15.47 -5.28
CA PHE A 94 -6.87 -15.24 -5.77
C PHE A 94 -7.95 -15.48 -4.71
N VAL A 95 -7.68 -16.35 -3.73
CA VAL A 95 -8.61 -16.62 -2.61
C VAL A 95 -8.74 -15.39 -1.73
N MET A 96 -7.62 -14.74 -1.39
CA MET A 96 -7.63 -13.52 -0.60
C MET A 96 -8.17 -12.34 -1.41
N ALA A 97 -7.80 -12.22 -2.69
CA ALA A 97 -8.33 -11.21 -3.62
C ALA A 97 -9.85 -11.23 -3.70
N ARG A 98 -10.47 -12.39 -3.92
CA ARG A 98 -11.94 -12.53 -3.90
C ARG A 98 -12.51 -12.35 -2.49
N GLY A 99 -11.76 -12.80 -1.49
CA GLY A 99 -12.17 -12.78 -0.09
C GLY A 99 -12.42 -11.38 0.44
N MET A 100 -11.50 -10.44 0.16
CA MET A 100 -11.60 -9.05 0.62
C MET A 100 -12.83 -8.33 0.05
N LEU A 101 -13.26 -8.68 -1.17
CA LEU A 101 -14.38 -8.02 -1.85
C LEU A 101 -15.76 -8.50 -1.37
N ARG A 102 -15.85 -9.58 -0.57
CA ARG A 102 -17.13 -10.17 -0.15
C ARG A 102 -18.02 -9.24 0.66
N HIS A 103 -17.43 -8.25 1.30
CA HIS A 103 -18.11 -7.27 2.15
C HIS A 103 -18.78 -6.14 1.35
N PHE A 104 -18.47 -6.00 0.06
CA PHE A 104 -19.09 -4.98 -0.79
C PHE A 104 -20.43 -5.45 -1.34
N ASP A 105 -21.29 -4.51 -1.71
CA ASP A 105 -22.48 -4.83 -2.48
C ASP A 105 -22.11 -5.46 -3.84
N ALA A 106 -23.11 -6.06 -4.50
CA ALA A 106 -22.90 -6.78 -5.74
C ALA A 106 -22.36 -5.89 -6.89
N VAL A 107 -22.74 -4.61 -6.91
CA VAL A 107 -22.36 -3.68 -7.98
C VAL A 107 -20.89 -3.29 -7.84
N ARG A 108 -20.49 -2.86 -6.64
CA ARG A 108 -19.10 -2.49 -6.35
C ARG A 108 -18.18 -3.70 -6.54
N ARG A 109 -18.57 -4.87 -6.03
CA ARG A 109 -17.79 -6.11 -6.17
C ARG A 109 -17.55 -6.51 -7.63
N ALA A 110 -18.60 -6.45 -8.46
CA ALA A 110 -18.51 -6.78 -9.88
C ALA A 110 -17.55 -5.87 -10.68
N THR A 111 -17.19 -4.71 -10.14
CA THR A 111 -16.17 -3.82 -10.73
C THR A 111 -14.77 -4.42 -10.62
N PHE A 112 -14.50 -5.17 -9.55
CA PHE A 112 -13.19 -5.76 -9.26
C PHE A 112 -13.10 -7.23 -9.70
N ASP A 113 -14.19 -8.00 -9.61
CA ASP A 113 -14.21 -9.43 -9.97
C ASP A 113 -13.69 -9.70 -11.39
N ARG A 114 -14.00 -8.81 -12.35
CA ARG A 114 -13.52 -8.95 -13.74
C ARG A 114 -12.00 -8.95 -13.86
N GLN A 115 -11.30 -8.25 -12.97
CA GLN A 115 -9.85 -8.20 -12.97
C GLN A 115 -9.25 -9.50 -12.43
N ILE A 116 -9.88 -10.08 -11.40
CA ILE A 116 -9.49 -11.37 -10.84
C ILE A 116 -9.64 -12.47 -11.89
N ASP A 117 -10.72 -12.44 -12.67
CA ASP A 117 -10.97 -13.43 -13.71
C ASP A 117 -10.04 -13.29 -14.93
N ALA A 118 -9.39 -12.13 -15.09
CA ALA A 118 -8.48 -11.84 -16.20
C ALA A 118 -6.98 -11.97 -15.84
N ALA A 119 -6.65 -12.15 -14.56
CA ALA A 119 -5.29 -12.25 -14.02
C ALA A 119 -4.78 -13.70 -13.98
#